data_AF-A0A0S8KPG9-F1
#
_entry.id   AF-A0A0S8KPG9-F1
#
_cell.length_a   1.000
_cell.length_b   1.000
_cell.length_c   1.000
_cell.angle_alpha   90.00
_cell.angle_beta   90.00
_cell.angle_gamma   90.00
#
_symmetry.space_group_name_H-M   'P 1'
#
loop_
_entity.id
_entity.type
_entity.pdbx_description
1 polymer ?
#
loop_
_entity_poly.entity_id
_entity_poly.type
_entity_poly.pdbx_seq_one_letter_code
_entity_poly.pdbx_strand_id
1 'polypeptide(L)' 'MIEGNSNHCQIVRDSIVGNREVDEQTYASLTILTERLERLKNLDENFGDVEFSSAVKKLKVRKNAVAVG' A
#
# COMPACT_ATOMS: atom_id res chain seq x y z
N MET A 1 6.31 24.45 -1.00
CA MET A 1 5.72 23.49 -0.06
C MET A 1 6.17 22.10 -0.49
N ILE A 2 7.16 21.52 0.20
CA ILE A 2 7.44 20.08 0.03
C ILE A 2 6.45 19.42 0.97
N GLU A 3 5.34 18.97 0.39
CA GLU A 3 4.36 18.10 1.05
C GLU A 3 5.13 17.05 1.85
N GLY A 4 4.97 17.06 3.17
CA GLY A 4 5.74 16.24 4.09
C GLY A 4 5.72 14.79 3.60
N ASN A 5 6.85 14.37 3.04
CA ASN A 5 7.01 13.11 2.33
C ASN A 5 7.00 11.97 3.35
N SER A 6 5.83 11.71 3.93
CA SER A 6 5.50 10.45 4.57
C SER A 6 5.64 9.43 3.46
N ASN A 7 6.82 8.83 3.37
CA ASN A 7 7.18 7.96 2.27
C ASN A 7 6.28 6.73 2.38
N HIS A 8 5.15 6.74 1.67
CA HIS A 8 4.12 5.70 1.77
C HIS A 8 4.73 4.31 1.52
N CYS A 9 5.77 4.24 0.69
CA CYS A 9 6.57 3.03 0.51
C CYS A 9 7.32 2.62 1.78
N GLN A 10 7.94 3.56 2.52
CA GLN A 10 8.55 3.25 3.83
C GLN A 10 7.52 2.79 4.84
N ILE A 11 6.38 3.48 4.98
CA ILE A 11 5.34 3.10 5.94
C ILE A 11 4.86 1.67 5.67
N VAL A 12 4.50 1.36 4.43
CA VAL A 12 4.06 0.01 4.05
C VAL A 12 5.18 -1.01 4.21
N ARG A 13 6.42 -0.67 3.85
CA ARG A 13 7.59 -1.57 4.03
C ARG A 13 7.84 -1.89 5.50
N ASP A 14 7.87 -0.89 6.37
CA ASP A 14 8.15 -1.07 7.80
C ASP A 14 7.04 -1.91 8.47
N SER A 15 5.79 -1.78 8.03
CA SER A 15 4.70 -2.67 8.47
C SER A 15 4.75 -4.08 7.87
N ILE A 16 5.29 -4.26 6.65
CA ILE A 16 5.51 -5.60 6.06
C ILE A 16 6.63 -6.34 6.79
N VAL A 17 7.73 -5.65 7.10
CA VAL A 17 8.90 -6.20 7.78
C VAL A 17 8.63 -6.43 9.27
N GLY A 18 7.57 -5.83 9.81
CA GLY A 18 7.21 -5.93 11.23
C GLY A 18 7.96 -4.94 12.13
N ASN A 19 8.63 -3.95 11.54
CA ASN A 19 9.24 -2.83 12.28
C ASN A 19 8.18 -1.88 12.85
N ARG A 20 6.96 -1.93 12.32
CA ARG A 20 5.80 -1.15 12.75
C ARG A 20 4.55 -2.01 12.77
N GLU A 21 3.59 -1.65 13.62
CA GLU A 21 2.25 -2.23 13.58
C GLU A 21 1.52 -1.89 12.26
N VAL A 22 0.50 -2.68 11.94
CA VAL A 22 -0.37 -2.42 10.79
C VAL A 22 -1.57 -1.61 11.25
N ASP A 23 -1.39 -0.29 11.37
CA ASP A 23 -2.43 0.66 11.74
C ASP A 23 -3.06 1.39 10.54
N GLU A 24 -4.01 2.29 10.82
CA GLU A 24 -4.76 3.08 9.84
C GLU A 24 -3.86 3.86 8.86
N GLN A 25 -2.70 4.36 9.31
CA GLN A 25 -1.76 5.07 8.45
C GLN A 25 -1.12 4.15 7.40
N THR A 26 -0.91 2.88 7.74
CA THR A 26 -0.41 1.85 6.83
C THR A 26 -1.44 1.57 5.73
N TYR A 27 -2.71 1.46 6.12
CA TYR A 27 -3.81 1.27 5.16
C TYR A 27 -4.02 2.50 4.27
N ALA A 28 -3.98 3.71 4.82
CA ALA A 28 -4.08 4.94 4.05
C ALA A 28 -2.93 5.05 3.03
N SER A 29 -1.70 4.75 3.46
CA SER A 29 -0.52 4.72 2.58
C SER A 29 -0.66 3.66 1.48
N LEU A 30 -1.19 2.48 1.80
CA LEU A 30 -1.43 1.42 0.83
C LEU A 30 -2.52 1.78 -0.19
N THR A 31 -3.58 2.49 0.23
CA THR A 31 -4.60 3.01 -0.69
C THR A 31 -3.97 3.98 -1.68
N ILE A 32 -3.20 4.96 -1.20
CA ILE A 32 -2.52 5.94 -2.07
C ILE A 32 -1.57 5.25 -3.07
N LEU A 33 -0.81 4.26 -2.62
CA LEU A 33 0.05 3.48 -3.52
C LEU A 33 -0.77 2.69 -4.55
N THR A 34 -1.92 2.14 -4.16
CA THR A 34 -2.81 1.43 -5.08
C THR A 34 -3.34 2.38 -6.15
N GLU A 35 -3.84 3.55 -5.77
CA GLU A 35 -4.32 4.56 -6.72
C GLU A 35 -3.22 5.03 -7.66
N ARG A 36 -1.99 5.22 -7.16
CA ARG A 36 -0.83 5.59 -7.99
C ARG A 36 -0.48 4.50 -8.99
N LEU A 37 -0.53 3.23 -8.57
CA LEU A 37 -0.28 2.09 -9.46
C LEU A 37 -1.38 1.99 -10.53
N GLU A 38 -2.64 2.18 -10.17
CA GLU A 38 -3.74 2.21 -11.13
C GLU A 38 -3.60 3.35 -12.12
N ARG A 39 -3.22 4.56 -11.68
CA ARG A 39 -2.91 5.67 -12.59
C ARG A 39 -1.76 5.31 -13.53
N LEU A 40 -0.70 4.67 -13.03
CA LEU A 40 0.42 4.23 -13.85
C LEU A 40 0.00 3.21 -14.93
N LYS A 41 -0.86 2.26 -14.56
CA LYS A 41 -1.46 1.29 -15.50
C LYS A 41 -2.31 1.95 -16.58
N ASN A 42 -3.00 3.02 -16.23
CA ASN A 42 -3.81 3.77 -17.18
C ASN A 42 -2.99 4.69 -18.09
N LEU A 43 -1.72 4.99 -17.72
CA LEU A 43 -0.83 5.81 -18.55
C LEU A 43 -0.22 5.00 -19.70
N ASP A 44 0.13 3.74 -19.47
CA ASP A 44 0.79 2.89 -20.47
C ASP A 44 0.48 1.41 -20.18
N GLU A 45 0.09 0.69 -21.24
CA GLU A 45 -0.27 -0.73 -21.18
C GLU A 45 0.88 -1.63 -20.70
N ASN A 46 2.14 -1.20 -20.88
CA ASN A 46 3.31 -1.94 -20.40
C ASN A 46 3.34 -2.07 -18.88
N PHE A 47 2.60 -1.23 -18.14
CA PHE A 47 2.48 -1.35 -16.69
C PHE A 47 1.33 -2.26 -16.25
N GLY A 48 0.53 -2.83 -17.17
CA GLY A 48 -0.63 -3.66 -16.87
C GLY A 48 -0.34 -4.82 -15.93
N ASP A 49 0.80 -5.50 -16.15
CA ASP A 49 1.28 -6.63 -15.34
C ASP A 49 1.96 -6.23 -14.03
N VAL A 50 2.17 -4.94 -13.76
CA VAL A 50 2.79 -4.49 -12.52
C VAL A 50 1.79 -4.65 -11.37
N GLU A 51 2.08 -5.54 -10.43
CA GLU A 51 1.25 -5.78 -9.26
C GLU A 51 2.04 -5.67 -7.95
N PHE A 52 1.32 -5.43 -6.85
CA PHE A 52 1.91 -5.54 -5.53
C PHE A 52 2.31 -6.98 -5.20
N SER A 53 3.42 -7.11 -4.47
CA SER A 53 3.90 -8.40 -3.98
C SER A 53 2.91 -9.07 -3.02
N SER A 54 3.02 -10.40 -2.90
CA SER A 54 2.18 -11.20 -1.99
C SER A 54 2.25 -10.72 -0.53
N ALA A 55 3.35 -10.09 -0.12
CA ALA A 55 3.50 -9.52 1.21
C ALA A 55 2.51 -8.35 1.45
N VAL A 56 2.34 -7.48 0.46
CA VAL A 56 1.36 -6.38 0.50
C VAL A 56 -0.07 -6.93 0.42
N LYS A 57 -0.31 -7.95 -0.41
CA LYS A 57 -1.63 -8.61 -0.52
C LYS A 57 -2.06 -9.21 0.84
N LYS A 58 -1.13 -9.80 1.61
CA LYS A 58 -1.38 -10.29 2.98
C LYS A 58 -1.78 -9.18 3.96
N LEU A 59 -1.27 -7.95 3.80
CA LEU A 59 -1.73 -6.80 4.60
C LEU A 59 -3.19 -6.45 4.32
N LYS A 60 -3.64 -6.50 3.06
CA LYS A 60 -5.07 -6.26 2.71
C LYS A 60 -6.02 -7.30 3.31
N VAL A 61 -5.58 -8.57 3.44
CA VAL A 61 -6.38 -9.64 4.04
C VAL A 61 -6.58 -9.41 5.55
N ARG A 62 -5.55 -8.91 6.26
CA ARG A 62 -5.66 -8.58 7.69
C ARG A 62 -6.68 -7.48 7.99
N LYS A 63 -6.85 -6.49 7.10
CA LYS A 63 -7.90 -5.46 7.23
C LYS A 63 -9.31 -6.04 7.24
N ASN A 64 -9.58 -7.00 6.35
CA ASN A 64 -10.90 -7.61 6.24
C ASN A 64 -11.22 -8.51 7.44
N ALA A 65 -10.21 -9.10 8.08
CA ALA A 65 -10.40 -9.88 9.30
C ALA A 65 -10.74 -9.01 10.53
N VAL A 66 -10.33 -7.75 10.57
CA VAL A 66 -10.65 -6.80 11.67
C VAL A 66 -12.02 -6.13 11.47
N ALA A 67 -12.59 -6.15 10.27
CA ALA A 67 -13.92 -5.59 9.98
C ALA A 67 -15.08 -6.57 10.29
N VAL A 68 -14.77 -7.77 10.80
CA VAL A 68 -15.77 -8.74 11.29
C VAL A 68 -15.56 -8.88 12.80
N GLY A 69 -16.15 -7.96 13.54
CA GLY A 69 -16.19 -7.95 15.00
C GLY A 69 -17.36 -7.10 15.47
#